data_AF-A0A533YKC1-F1
#
_entry.id   AF-A0A533YKC1-F1
#
_cell.length_a   1.000
_cell.length_b   1.000
_cell.length_c   1.000
_cell.angle_alpha   90.00
_cell.angle_beta   90.00
_cell.angle_gamma   90.00
#
_symmetry.space_group_name_H-M   'P 1'
#
loop_
_entity.id
_entity.type
_entity.pdbx_description
1 polymer ?
#
loop_
_entity_poly.entity_id
_entity_poly.type
_entity_poly.pdbx_seq_one_letter_code
_entity_poly.pdbx_strand_id
1 'polypeptide(L)'
;MNSSSAIPLNILDRMRKVLETEISKQQSDLFSLQQKRGQSINDLKQSSVTQRVDQDKEADYGIYQKLYDEMKVKLEQARTARDLGKRAANQFVVIDPAQVPAEATKPNRTLLIAGGFGLGLFMGLLAAVGAELMDTRVRSPLDVEVYGKPIIAFIPENLQ
;
A
#
# COMPACT_ATOMS: atom_id res chain seq x y z
N MET A 1 -58.18 95.41 13.26
CA MET A 1 -59.36 94.82 12.59
C MET A 1 -58.90 93.67 11.72
N ASN A 2 -59.50 92.53 11.97
CA ASN A 2 -59.26 91.21 11.39
C ASN A 2 -59.69 91.23 9.90
N SER A 3 -58.78 90.93 8.98
CA SER A 3 -59.15 90.49 7.63
C SER A 3 -58.36 89.22 7.33
N SER A 4 -58.91 88.14 7.89
CA SER A 4 -58.66 86.76 7.50
C SER A 4 -58.73 86.65 5.97
N SER A 5 -57.58 86.72 5.31
CA SER A 5 -57.43 86.46 3.89
C SER A 5 -57.50 84.95 3.70
N ALA A 6 -58.73 84.44 3.62
CA ALA A 6 -58.96 83.10 3.13
C ALA A 6 -58.27 82.98 1.77
N ILE A 7 -57.20 82.19 1.71
CA ILE A 7 -56.60 81.77 0.44
C ILE A 7 -57.76 81.17 -0.36
N PRO A 8 -58.09 81.70 -1.55
CA PRO A 8 -59.16 81.12 -2.35
C PRO A 8 -58.80 79.65 -2.59
N LEU A 9 -59.76 78.74 -2.33
CA LEU A 9 -59.56 77.28 -2.35
C LEU A 9 -58.77 76.79 -3.59
N ASN A 10 -58.92 77.50 -4.72
CA ASN A 10 -58.26 77.18 -6.00
C ASN A 10 -56.72 77.36 -6.03
N ILE A 11 -56.13 78.26 -5.23
CA ILE A 11 -54.68 78.49 -5.20
C ILE A 11 -54.01 77.38 -4.39
N LEU A 12 -54.62 77.02 -3.25
CA LEU A 12 -54.15 75.95 -2.40
C LEU A 12 -54.22 74.60 -3.13
N ASP A 13 -55.27 74.35 -3.91
CA ASP A 13 -55.39 73.18 -4.78
C ASP A 13 -54.33 73.13 -5.87
N ARG A 14 -53.97 74.27 -6.49
CA ARG A 14 -52.87 74.33 -7.46
C ARG A 14 -51.52 74.05 -6.81
N MET A 15 -51.25 74.63 -5.65
CA MET A 15 -49.99 74.39 -4.93
C MET A 15 -49.88 72.94 -4.49
N ARG A 16 -50.96 72.37 -3.95
CA ARG A 16 -51.03 70.96 -3.56
C ARG A 16 -50.84 70.04 -4.76
N LYS A 17 -51.48 70.33 -5.90
CA LYS A 17 -51.30 69.56 -7.13
C LYS A 17 -49.87 69.64 -7.66
N VAL A 18 -49.24 70.82 -7.63
CA VAL A 18 -47.83 71.01 -8.02
C VAL A 18 -46.92 70.22 -7.08
N LEU A 19 -47.11 70.31 -5.77
CA LEU A 19 -46.38 69.53 -4.76
C LEU A 19 -46.57 68.02 -4.95
N GLU A 20 -47.78 67.56 -5.24
CA GLU A 20 -48.08 66.14 -5.51
C GLU A 20 -47.38 65.66 -6.79
N THR A 21 -47.33 66.49 -7.85
CA THR A 21 -46.52 66.17 -9.04
C THR A 21 -45.03 66.16 -8.76
N GLU A 22 -44.51 67.09 -7.95
CA GLU A 22 -43.09 67.17 -7.63
C GLU A 22 -42.65 65.94 -6.80
N ILE A 23 -43.45 65.57 -5.79
CA ILE A 23 -43.23 64.36 -4.98
C ILE A 23 -43.29 63.11 -5.87
N SER A 24 -44.28 63.01 -6.76
CA SER A 24 -44.41 61.86 -7.67
C SER A 24 -43.21 61.73 -8.60
N LYS A 25 -42.71 62.86 -9.13
CA LYS A 25 -41.52 62.90 -9.98
C LYS A 25 -40.28 62.49 -9.22
N GLN A 26 -40.08 63.04 -8.03
CA GLN A 26 -38.93 62.72 -7.18
C GLN A 26 -38.94 61.24 -6.74
N GLN A 27 -40.12 60.67 -6.48
CA GLN A 27 -40.27 59.25 -6.17
C GLN A 27 -39.97 58.36 -7.38
N SER A 28 -40.36 58.79 -8.59
CA SER A 28 -40.00 58.11 -9.84
C SER A 28 -38.50 58.18 -10.13
N ASP A 29 -37.87 59.32 -9.85
CA ASP A 29 -36.43 59.52 -10.02
C ASP A 29 -35.66 58.59 -9.07
N LEU A 30 -36.05 58.52 -7.79
CA LEU A 30 -35.48 57.60 -6.81
C LEU A 30 -35.61 56.13 -7.25
N PHE A 31 -36.77 55.74 -7.78
CA PHE A 31 -36.99 54.38 -8.28
C PHE A 31 -36.06 54.07 -9.47
N SER A 32 -35.94 54.99 -10.43
CA SER A 32 -35.03 54.83 -11.57
C SER A 32 -33.56 54.78 -11.15
N LEU A 33 -33.17 55.56 -10.13
CA LEU A 33 -31.82 55.58 -9.59
C LEU A 33 -31.50 54.27 -8.86
N GLN A 34 -32.44 53.75 -8.09
CA GLN A 34 -32.33 52.44 -7.45
C GLN A 34 -32.22 51.31 -8.48
N GLN A 35 -33.01 51.37 -9.54
CA GLN A 35 -32.94 50.41 -10.64
C GLN A 35 -31.59 50.46 -11.35
N LYS A 36 -31.09 51.66 -11.69
CA LYS A 36 -29.75 51.86 -12.27
C LYS A 36 -28.66 51.32 -11.35
N ARG A 37 -28.73 51.60 -10.04
CA ARG A 37 -27.78 51.07 -9.06
C ARG A 37 -27.82 49.53 -9.03
N GLY A 38 -29.00 48.93 -9.04
CA GLY A 38 -29.16 47.47 -9.09
C GLY A 38 -28.52 46.86 -10.33
N GLN A 39 -28.72 47.48 -11.50
CA GLN A 39 -28.09 47.07 -12.76
C GLN A 39 -26.57 47.18 -12.69
N SER A 40 -26.03 48.33 -12.27
CA SER A 40 -24.59 48.52 -12.14
C SER A 40 -23.94 47.55 -11.15
N ILE A 41 -24.62 47.20 -10.05
CA ILE A 41 -24.12 46.18 -9.11
C ILE A 41 -24.09 44.79 -9.76
N ASN A 42 -25.11 44.45 -10.56
CA ASN A 42 -25.14 43.17 -11.27
C ASN A 42 -24.04 43.09 -12.33
N ASP A 43 -23.83 44.17 -13.09
CA ASP A 43 -22.75 44.26 -14.08
C ASP A 43 -21.37 44.12 -13.43
N LEU A 44 -21.15 44.78 -12.28
CA LEU A 44 -19.93 44.66 -11.48
C LEU A 44 -19.71 43.25 -10.93
N LYS A 45 -20.78 42.58 -10.47
CA LYS A 45 -20.70 41.17 -10.04
C LYS A 45 -20.30 40.27 -11.20
N GLN A 46 -20.86 40.49 -12.38
CA GLN A 46 -20.58 39.65 -13.53
C GLN A 46 -19.17 39.88 -14.09
N SER A 47 -18.70 41.13 -14.14
CA SER A 47 -17.33 41.44 -14.57
C SER A 47 -16.27 40.93 -13.59
N SER A 48 -16.50 41.09 -12.27
CA SER A 48 -15.57 40.59 -11.25
C SER A 48 -15.47 39.07 -11.19
N VAL A 49 -16.56 38.34 -11.45
CA VAL A 49 -16.53 36.87 -11.55
C VAL A 49 -15.75 36.44 -12.79
N THR A 50 -15.98 37.06 -13.95
CA THR A 50 -15.24 36.73 -15.17
C THR A 50 -13.74 36.99 -15.01
N GLN A 51 -13.36 38.12 -14.42
CA GLN A 51 -11.95 38.45 -14.19
C GLN A 51 -11.25 37.46 -13.25
N ARG A 52 -11.94 36.96 -12.22
CA ARG A 52 -11.41 35.90 -11.35
C ARG A 52 -11.23 34.58 -12.09
N VAL A 53 -12.22 34.19 -12.88
CA VAL A 53 -12.18 32.96 -13.66
C VAL A 53 -11.03 32.98 -14.67
N ASP A 54 -10.72 34.13 -15.28
CA ASP A 54 -9.61 34.23 -16.23
C ASP A 54 -8.23 34.23 -15.55
N GLN A 55 -8.11 34.88 -14.37
CA GLN A 55 -6.90 34.78 -13.54
C GLN A 55 -6.65 33.34 -13.05
N ASP A 56 -7.70 32.63 -12.66
CA ASP A 56 -7.60 31.23 -12.21
C ASP A 56 -7.15 30.32 -13.35
N LYS A 57 -7.69 30.50 -14.56
CA LYS A 57 -7.25 29.76 -15.75
C LYS A 57 -5.77 29.99 -16.07
N GLU A 58 -5.32 31.24 -16.06
CA GLU A 58 -3.91 31.58 -16.32
C GLU A 58 -2.97 30.92 -15.29
N ALA A 59 -3.35 30.92 -14.01
CA ALA A 59 -2.61 30.23 -12.97
C ALA A 59 -2.56 28.72 -13.21
N ASP A 60 -3.69 28.11 -13.58
CA ASP A 60 -3.81 26.68 -13.87
C ASP A 60 -2.91 26.27 -15.05
N TYR A 61 -2.90 27.03 -16.15
CA TYR A 61 -2.01 26.77 -17.29
C TYR A 61 -0.54 26.73 -16.87
N GLY A 62 -0.11 27.67 -16.01
CA GLY A 62 1.25 27.69 -15.47
C GLY A 62 1.58 26.46 -14.60
N ILE A 63 0.61 25.93 -13.84
CA ILE A 63 0.77 24.71 -13.06
C ILE A 63 0.91 23.50 -13.98
N TYR A 64 0.03 23.36 -14.98
CA TYR A 64 0.08 22.25 -15.93
C TYR A 64 1.38 22.25 -16.75
N GLN A 65 1.87 23.43 -17.16
CA GLN A 65 3.15 23.54 -17.87
C GLN A 65 4.32 23.09 -16.98
N LYS A 66 4.37 23.54 -15.72
CA LYS A 66 5.40 23.11 -14.77
C LYS A 66 5.35 21.61 -14.51
N LEU A 67 4.16 21.04 -14.35
CA LEU A 67 3.99 19.60 -14.15
C LEU A 67 4.47 18.82 -15.37
N TYR A 68 4.15 19.29 -16.57
CA TYR A 68 4.64 18.69 -17.82
C TYR A 68 6.18 18.72 -17.90
N ASP A 69 6.80 19.86 -17.58
CA ASP A 69 8.25 19.99 -17.57
C ASP A 69 8.91 19.08 -16.52
N GLU A 70 8.33 18.98 -15.32
CA GLU A 70 8.80 18.07 -14.27
C GLU A 70 8.72 16.59 -14.71
N MET A 71 7.61 16.20 -15.31
CA MET A 71 7.43 14.83 -15.81
C MET A 71 8.40 14.51 -16.95
N LYS A 72 8.67 15.47 -17.84
CA LYS A 72 9.67 15.33 -18.89
C LYS A 72 11.07 15.14 -18.30
N VAL A 73 11.46 15.92 -17.29
CA VAL A 73 12.74 15.76 -16.59
C VAL A 73 12.85 14.39 -15.94
N LYS A 74 11.82 13.94 -15.21
CA LYS A 74 11.79 12.60 -14.59
C LYS A 74 11.90 11.48 -15.62
N LEU A 75 11.25 11.62 -16.77
CA LEU A 75 11.34 10.65 -17.86
C LEU A 75 12.76 10.55 -18.42
N GLU A 76 13.42 11.68 -18.66
CA GLU A 76 14.80 11.71 -19.16
C GLU A 76 15.79 11.15 -18.12
N GLN A 77 15.58 11.44 -16.83
CA GLN A 77 16.37 10.83 -15.75
C GLN A 77 16.19 9.31 -15.70
N ALA A 78 14.95 8.81 -15.80
CA ALA A 78 14.67 7.38 -15.81
C ALA A 78 15.25 6.68 -17.05
N ARG A 79 15.20 7.33 -18.22
CA ARG A 79 15.85 6.85 -19.45
C ARG A 79 17.36 6.77 -19.29
N THR A 80 17.98 7.84 -18.79
CA THR A 80 19.42 7.89 -18.54
C THR A 80 19.84 6.82 -17.53
N ALA A 81 19.12 6.67 -16.41
CA ALA A 81 19.40 5.64 -15.43
C ALA A 81 19.26 4.22 -16.01
N ARG A 82 18.23 3.99 -16.83
CA ARG A 82 18.05 2.71 -17.54
C ARG A 82 19.18 2.44 -18.53
N ASP A 83 19.60 3.43 -19.29
CA ASP A 83 20.66 3.28 -20.28
C ASP A 83 22.03 3.10 -19.63
N LEU A 84 22.30 3.79 -18.52
CA LEU A 84 23.47 3.56 -17.68
C LEU A 84 23.45 2.14 -17.10
N GLY A 85 22.31 1.68 -16.57
CA GLY A 85 22.15 0.32 -16.06
C GLY A 85 22.34 -0.75 -17.15
N LYS A 86 21.81 -0.53 -18.36
CA LYS A 86 22.01 -1.42 -19.51
C LYS A 86 23.46 -1.44 -19.99
N ARG A 87 24.13 -0.28 -20.03
CA ARG A 87 25.55 -0.21 -20.40
C ARG A 87 26.44 -0.85 -19.33
N ALA A 88 26.16 -0.64 -18.06
CA ALA A 88 26.84 -1.32 -16.95
C ALA A 88 26.61 -2.84 -16.99
N ALA A 89 25.39 -3.28 -17.34
CA ALA A 89 25.09 -4.70 -17.54
C ALA A 89 25.88 -5.31 -18.71
N ASN A 90 26.12 -4.55 -19.77
CA ASN A 90 26.94 -4.99 -20.90
C ASN A 90 28.44 -4.82 -20.68
N GLN A 91 28.84 -4.07 -19.65
CA GLN A 91 30.25 -3.81 -19.28
C GLN A 91 30.65 -4.55 -17.99
N PHE A 92 29.90 -5.58 -17.59
CA PHE A 92 30.44 -6.63 -16.72
C PHE A 92 31.52 -7.37 -17.50
N VAL A 93 32.72 -6.80 -17.53
CA VAL A 93 33.94 -7.53 -17.81
C VAL A 93 34.07 -8.52 -16.66
N VAL A 94 33.89 -9.80 -16.96
CA VAL A 94 34.14 -10.88 -16.01
C VAL A 94 35.63 -10.85 -15.67
N ILE A 95 36.00 -10.15 -14.60
CA ILE A 95 37.40 -10.06 -14.16
C ILE A 95 37.87 -11.41 -13.58
N ASP A 96 36.95 -12.19 -13.02
CA ASP A 96 37.19 -13.57 -12.60
C ASP A 96 35.97 -14.43 -12.98
N PRO A 97 36.11 -15.41 -13.90
CA PRO A 97 35.02 -16.32 -14.21
C PRO A 97 34.58 -17.06 -12.95
N ALA A 98 33.27 -17.27 -12.80
CA ALA A 98 32.72 -18.03 -11.69
C ALA A 98 33.34 -19.44 -11.67
N GLN A 99 34.25 -19.68 -10.72
CA GLN A 99 34.82 -21.00 -10.53
C GLN A 99 33.71 -21.91 -10.00
N VAL A 100 33.32 -22.88 -10.82
CA VAL A 100 32.46 -23.98 -10.36
C VAL A 100 33.17 -24.68 -9.20
N PRO A 101 32.49 -24.97 -8.07
CA PRO A 101 33.12 -25.70 -6.97
C PRO A 101 33.67 -27.03 -7.50
N ALA A 102 34.98 -27.23 -7.42
CA ALA A 102 35.63 -28.45 -7.88
C ALA A 102 35.14 -29.69 -7.12
N GLU A 103 34.65 -29.50 -5.90
CA GLU A 103 34.17 -30.54 -5.01
C GLU A 103 32.81 -30.15 -4.42
N ALA A 104 31.91 -31.13 -4.31
CA ALA A 104 30.58 -30.92 -3.75
C ALA A 104 30.66 -30.51 -2.28
N THR A 105 30.30 -29.27 -1.96
CA THR A 105 30.41 -28.71 -0.60
C THR A 105 29.54 -29.44 0.42
N LYS A 106 28.42 -30.06 0.01
CA LYS A 106 27.53 -30.85 0.88
C LYS A 106 26.68 -31.87 0.09
N PRO A 107 26.19 -32.94 0.73
CA PRO A 107 26.67 -33.54 1.98
C PRO A 107 27.77 -34.59 1.71
N ASN A 108 28.67 -34.78 2.68
CA ASN A 108 29.72 -35.81 2.63
C ASN A 108 29.09 -37.21 2.57
N ARG A 109 28.90 -37.72 1.37
CA ARG A 109 28.20 -39.00 1.11
C ARG A 109 28.83 -40.15 1.89
N THR A 110 30.15 -40.17 1.98
CA THR A 110 30.91 -41.17 2.76
C THR A 110 30.55 -41.16 4.24
N LEU A 111 30.38 -39.98 4.84
CA LEU A 111 30.04 -39.85 6.26
C LEU A 111 28.61 -40.34 6.53
N LEU A 112 27.67 -40.06 5.63
CA LEU A 112 26.28 -40.54 5.75
C LEU A 112 26.20 -42.06 5.62
N ILE A 113 26.91 -42.63 4.65
CA ILE A 113 26.94 -44.09 4.45
C ILE A 113 27.62 -44.78 5.64
N ALA A 114 28.78 -44.28 6.08
CA ALA A 114 29.47 -44.84 7.23
C ALA A 114 28.65 -44.70 8.53
N GLY A 115 28.01 -43.55 8.74
CA GLY A 115 27.15 -43.31 9.89
C GLY A 115 25.92 -44.22 9.90
N GLY A 116 25.22 -44.35 8.77
CA GLY A 116 24.07 -45.23 8.64
C GLY A 116 24.43 -46.72 8.81
N PHE A 117 25.54 -47.15 8.23
CA PHE A 117 26.04 -48.52 8.37
C PHE A 117 26.43 -48.84 9.82
N GLY A 118 27.17 -47.93 10.47
CA GLY A 118 27.58 -48.10 11.88
C GLY A 118 26.39 -48.13 12.83
N LEU A 119 25.42 -47.22 12.65
CA LEU A 119 24.20 -47.19 13.46
C LEU A 119 23.35 -48.45 13.25
N GLY A 120 23.19 -48.88 11.99
CA GLY A 120 22.46 -50.09 11.64
C GLY A 120 23.07 -51.35 12.26
N LEU A 121 24.39 -51.51 12.20
CA LEU A 121 25.08 -52.64 12.84
C LEU A 121 24.93 -52.59 14.36
N PHE A 122 25.08 -51.42 14.96
CA PHE A 122 24.92 -51.25 16.40
C PHE A 122 23.51 -51.63 16.87
N MET A 123 22.47 -51.14 16.20
CA MET A 123 21.09 -51.52 16.53
C MET A 123 20.81 -52.99 16.25
N GLY A 124 21.36 -53.56 15.18
CA GLY A 124 21.21 -54.99 14.87
C GLY A 124 21.83 -55.88 15.94
N LEU A 125 23.01 -55.52 16.45
CA LEU A 125 23.67 -56.26 17.52
C LEU A 125 22.89 -56.15 18.83
N LEU A 126 22.44 -54.93 19.19
CA LEU A 126 21.58 -54.73 20.36
C LEU A 126 20.29 -55.54 20.27
N ALA A 127 19.66 -55.56 19.09
CA ALA A 127 18.45 -56.34 18.85
C ALA A 127 18.72 -57.85 18.96
N ALA A 128 19.85 -58.35 18.44
CA ALA A 128 20.23 -59.75 18.55
C ALA A 128 20.48 -60.18 20.01
N VAL A 129 21.21 -59.36 20.77
CA VAL A 129 21.43 -59.62 22.22
C VAL A 129 20.11 -59.54 22.98
N GLY A 130 19.29 -58.54 22.71
CA GLY A 130 17.96 -58.42 23.31
C GLY A 130 17.05 -59.60 22.98
N ALA A 131 17.11 -60.10 21.75
CA ALA A 131 16.38 -61.29 21.33
C ALA A 131 16.88 -62.54 22.05
N GLU A 132 18.19 -62.72 22.22
CA GLU A 132 18.78 -63.84 22.96
C GLU A 132 18.38 -63.80 24.45
N LEU A 133 18.41 -62.62 25.09
CA LEU A 133 17.96 -62.46 26.48
C LEU A 133 16.47 -62.80 26.66
N MET A 134 15.65 -62.62 25.62
CA MET A 134 14.23 -62.99 25.62
C MET A 134 14.01 -64.46 25.21
N ASP A 135 15.01 -65.13 24.62
CA ASP A 135 14.89 -66.53 24.17
C ASP A 135 15.08 -67.49 25.36
N THR A 136 13.98 -67.99 25.93
CA THR A 136 13.98 -69.00 27.00
C THR A 136 14.17 -70.43 26.46
N ARG A 137 14.99 -70.60 25.42
CA ARG A 137 15.35 -71.91 24.86
C ARG A 137 16.58 -72.46 25.55
N VAL A 138 16.41 -73.60 26.21
CA VAL A 138 17.48 -74.34 26.89
C VAL A 138 18.36 -74.99 25.82
N ARG A 139 19.60 -74.51 25.63
CA ARG A 139 20.56 -75.09 24.67
C ARG A 139 21.79 -75.67 25.34
N SER A 140 22.10 -75.24 26.56
CA SER A 140 23.21 -75.73 27.39
C SER A 140 22.68 -76.48 28.62
N PRO A 141 23.42 -77.50 29.14
CA PRO A 141 23.09 -78.15 30.41
C PRO A 141 22.98 -77.17 31.59
N LEU A 142 23.69 -76.03 31.51
CA LEU A 142 23.67 -74.97 32.53
C LEU A 142 22.37 -74.12 32.48
N ASP A 143 21.69 -74.06 31.34
CA ASP A 143 20.45 -73.28 31.17
C ASP A 143 19.27 -73.93 31.89
N VAL A 144 19.34 -75.25 32.13
CA VAL A 144 18.30 -76.03 32.81
C VAL A 144 18.10 -75.54 34.26
N GLU A 145 19.20 -75.21 34.94
CA GLU A 145 19.20 -74.76 36.34
C GLU A 145 18.70 -73.30 36.46
N VAL A 146 18.98 -72.46 35.47
CA VAL A 146 18.59 -71.04 35.43
C VAL A 146 17.09 -70.87 35.07
N TYR A 147 16.57 -71.66 34.13
CA TYR A 147 15.18 -71.53 33.67
C TYR A 147 14.17 -72.39 34.45
N GLY A 148 14.61 -73.15 35.46
CA GLY A 148 13.74 -73.88 36.39
C GLY A 148 12.81 -74.90 35.74
N LYS A 149 13.17 -75.42 34.55
CA LYS A 149 12.33 -76.37 33.80
C LYS A 149 12.58 -77.81 34.27
N PRO A 150 11.54 -78.63 34.45
CA PRO A 150 11.69 -80.01 34.90
C PRO A 150 12.43 -80.86 33.86
N ILE A 151 13.47 -81.57 34.30
CA ILE A 151 14.25 -82.49 33.46
C ILE A 151 13.43 -83.75 33.24
N ILE A 152 13.03 -84.00 31.99
CA ILE A 152 12.19 -85.16 31.62
C ILE A 152 13.00 -86.37 31.11
N ALA A 153 14.25 -86.17 30.67
CA ALA A 153 15.16 -87.24 30.25
C ALA A 153 16.62 -86.74 30.22
N PHE A 154 17.57 -87.62 30.54
CA PHE A 154 19.02 -87.38 30.42
C PHE A 154 19.59 -88.36 29.39
N ILE A 155 20.19 -87.83 28.30
CA ILE A 155 20.82 -88.64 27.26
C ILE A 155 22.33 -88.51 27.43
N PRO A 156 23.05 -89.56 27.87
CA PRO A 156 24.50 -89.52 28.01
C PRO A 156 25.18 -89.60 26.63
N GLU A 157 26.22 -88.79 26.40
CA GLU A 157 26.98 -88.71 25.14
C GLU A 157 27.96 -89.88 24.91
N ASN A 158 27.88 -90.96 25.67
CA ASN A 158 28.73 -92.14 25.49
C ASN A 158 27.93 -93.38 25.08
N LEU A 159 27.49 -93.40 23.83
CA LEU A 159 27.20 -94.64 23.12
C LEU A 159 28.07 -94.66 21.86
N GLN A 160 29.12 -95.49 21.88
CA GLN A 160 29.96 -95.80 20.72
C GLN A 160 29.16 -96.47 19.61
#